data_AF-A0A0W8G7U8-F1
#
_entry.id   AF-A0A0W8G7U8-F1
#
_cell.length_a   1.000
_cell.length_b   1.000
_cell.length_c   1.000
_cell.angle_alpha   90.00
_cell.angle_beta   90.00
_cell.angle_gamma   90.00
#
_symmetry.space_group_name_H-M   'P 1'
#
loop_
_entity.id
_entity.type
_entity.pdbx_description
1 polymer ?
#
loop_
_entity_poly.entity_id
_entity_poly.type
_entity_poly.pdbx_seq_one_letter_code
_entity_poly.pdbx_strand_id
1 'polypeptide(L)' 'MNPKKPLTPIKPTGMELVFLYPCPQCGQAVPVASPVKPALAQCAACRARFPIVPVDERTVNFVKLMTAGGKAAVDPNFV' A
#
# COMPACT_ATOMS: atom_id res chain seq x y z
N MET A 1 -32.36 -25.98 11.21
CA MET A 1 -31.40 -25.23 10.36
C MET A 1 -31.23 -23.85 10.98
N ASN A 2 -30.06 -23.54 11.54
CA ASN A 2 -29.82 -22.20 12.11
C ASN A 2 -29.89 -21.16 10.98
N PRO A 3 -30.64 -20.06 11.12
CA PRO A 3 -30.62 -19.00 10.13
C PRO A 3 -29.18 -18.51 9.99
N LYS A 4 -28.62 -18.57 8.78
CA LYS A 4 -27.28 -18.06 8.49
C LYS A 4 -27.27 -16.57 8.87
N LYS A 5 -26.60 -16.25 9.97
CA LYS A 5 -26.39 -14.86 10.41
C LYS A 5 -25.81 -14.09 9.20
N PRO A 6 -26.38 -12.93 8.83
CA PRO A 6 -25.82 -12.12 7.77
C PRO A 6 -24.35 -11.82 8.06
N LEU A 7 -23.48 -12.00 7.07
CA LEU A 7 -22.07 -11.65 7.21
C LEU A 7 -21.98 -10.12 7.27
N THR A 8 -21.67 -9.59 8.46
CA THR A 8 -21.34 -8.17 8.61
C THR A 8 -19.98 -7.89 7.94
N PRO A 9 -19.90 -6.91 7.03
CA PRO A 9 -18.64 -6.53 6.42
C PRO A 9 -17.59 -6.11 7.46
N ILE A 10 -16.34 -6.49 7.21
CA ILE A 10 -15.21 -6.18 8.10
C ILE A 10 -14.61 -4.84 7.67
N LYS A 11 -14.38 -3.94 8.64
CA LYS A 11 -13.73 -2.65 8.41
C LYS A 11 -12.21 -2.78 8.31
N PRO A 12 -11.52 -1.91 7.56
CA PRO A 12 -10.05 -1.88 7.53
C PRO A 12 -9.50 -1.50 8.91
N THR A 13 -8.38 -2.11 9.27
CA THR A 13 -7.67 -1.85 10.54
C THR A 13 -6.46 -0.93 10.36
N GLY A 14 -5.98 -0.77 9.13
CA GLY A 14 -4.79 0.00 8.78
C GLY A 14 -4.75 0.35 7.29
N MET A 15 -3.78 1.18 6.91
CA MET A 15 -3.49 1.55 5.52
C MET A 15 -1.98 1.66 5.32
N GLU A 16 -1.52 1.20 4.17
CA GLU A 16 -0.14 1.36 3.71
C GLU A 16 -0.12 1.96 2.31
N LEU A 17 0.86 2.83 2.04
CA LEU A 17 1.05 3.41 0.72
C LEU A 17 2.01 2.55 -0.10
N VAL A 18 1.64 2.31 -1.35
CA VAL A 18 2.45 1.55 -2.31
C VAL A 18 2.92 2.49 -3.40
N PHE A 19 4.23 2.54 -3.59
CA PHE A 19 4.88 3.32 -4.64
C PHE A 19 5.35 2.39 -5.76
N LEU A 20 5.18 2.83 -7.00
CA LEU A 20 5.53 2.05 -8.18
C LEU A 20 6.84 2.56 -8.76
N TYR A 21 7.86 1.71 -8.79
CA TYR A 21 9.15 2.01 -9.41
C TYR A 21 9.27 1.27 -10.74
N PRO A 22 9.60 1.94 -11.85
CA PRO A 22 9.82 1.25 -13.11
C PRO A 22 11.11 0.42 -13.04
N CYS A 23 11.04 -0.85 -13.43
CA CYS A 23 12.23 -1.68 -13.53
C CYS A 23 13.15 -1.13 -14.65
N PRO A 24 14.43 -0.83 -14.37
CA PRO A 24 15.33 -0.29 -15.38
C PRO A 24 15.72 -1.30 -16.47
N GLN A 25 15.42 -2.60 -16.28
CA GLN A 25 15.78 -3.67 -17.22
C GLN A 25 14.62 -4.04 -18.17
N CYS A 26 13.37 -4.03 -17.69
CA CYS A 26 12.21 -4.46 -18.48
C CYS A 26 11.01 -3.50 -18.44
N GLY A 27 11.12 -2.36 -17.74
CA GLY A 27 10.07 -1.36 -17.62
C GLY A 27 8.90 -1.70 -16.68
N GLN A 28 8.79 -2.95 -16.23
CA GLN A 28 7.69 -3.40 -15.39
C GLN A 28 7.60 -2.60 -14.08
N ALA A 29 6.39 -2.19 -13.69
CA ALA A 29 6.15 -1.51 -12.42
C ALA A 29 6.40 -2.45 -11.23
N VAL A 30 7.26 -2.02 -10.31
CA VAL A 30 7.62 -2.75 -9.09
C VAL A 30 6.97 -2.04 -7.90
N PRO A 31 5.94 -2.65 -7.27
CA PRO A 31 5.29 -2.07 -6.10
C PRO A 31 6.16 -2.24 -4.85
N VAL A 32 6.35 -1.15 -4.10
CA VAL A 32 7.10 -1.15 -2.84
C VAL A 32 6.32 -0.33 -1.79
N ALA A 33 6.14 -0.91 -0.60
CA ALA A 33 5.43 -0.27 0.49
C ALA A 33 6.29 0.81 1.18
N SER A 34 5.88 2.08 1.09
CA SER A 34 6.46 3.27 1.74
C SER A 34 7.97 3.17 2.07
N PRO A 35 8.88 3.05 1.08
CA PRO A 35 10.30 2.87 1.35
C PRO A 35 10.93 4.19 1.81
N VAL A 36 10.85 4.51 3.11
CA VAL A 36 11.39 5.77 3.69
C VAL A 36 12.90 5.76 3.91
N LYS A 37 13.56 4.64 3.63
CA LYS A 37 15.02 4.47 3.73
C LYS A 37 15.56 3.95 2.40
N PRO A 38 16.83 4.24 2.05
CA PRO A 38 17.48 3.65 0.89
C PRO A 38 17.35 2.12 0.90
N ALA A 39 16.95 1.55 -0.23
CA ALA A 39 16.69 0.12 -0.36
C ALA A 39 16.97 -0.37 -1.79
N LEU A 40 17.06 -1.69 -1.95
CA LEU A 40 17.04 -2.35 -3.26
C LEU A 40 15.64 -2.93 -3.49
N ALA A 41 15.05 -2.62 -4.64
CA ALA A 41 13.86 -3.32 -5.11
C ALA A 41 14.27 -4.54 -5.95
N GLN A 42 13.41 -5.56 -5.99
CA GLN A 42 13.57 -6.72 -6.87
C GLN A 42 12.37 -6.82 -7.81
N CYS A 43 12.61 -6.80 -9.12
CA CYS A 43 11.56 -6.97 -10.11
C CYS A 43 11.07 -8.42 -10.14
N ALA A 44 9.76 -8.65 -9.97
CA ALA A 44 9.19 -9.99 -10.05
C ALA A 44 9.27 -10.59 -11.48
N ALA A 45 9.27 -9.76 -12.51
CA ALA A 45 9.25 -10.22 -13.91
C ALA A 45 10.63 -10.69 -14.40
N CYS A 46 11.67 -9.85 -14.27
CA CYS A 46 13.02 -10.16 -14.79
C CYS A 46 14.04 -10.50 -13.70
N ARG A 47 13.64 -10.47 -12.42
CA ARG A 47 14.48 -10.74 -11.23
C ARG A 47 15.64 -9.76 -10.99
N ALA A 48 15.76 -8.70 -11.80
CA ALA A 48 16.75 -7.66 -11.60
C ALA A 48 16.57 -6.99 -10.23
N ARG A 49 17.70 -6.67 -9.58
CA ARG A 49 17.76 -5.90 -8.34
C ARG A 49 18.37 -4.54 -8.63
N PHE A 50 17.77 -3.48 -8.10
CA PHE A 50 18.22 -2.11 -8.37
C PHE A 50 17.91 -1.19 -7.19
N PRO A 51 18.74 -0.16 -6.93
CA PRO A 51 18.47 0.82 -5.89
C PRO A 51 17.26 1.66 -6.25
N ILE A 52 16.48 2.01 -5.22
CA ILE A 52 15.33 2.90 -5.34
C ILE A 52 15.53 4.14 -4.48
N VAL A 53 15.01 5.26 -4.96
CA VAL A 53 14.99 6.52 -4.20
C VAL A 53 13.97 6.38 -3.06
N PRO A 54 14.33 6.72 -1.81
CA PRO A 54 13.39 6.68 -0.70
C PRO A 54 12.29 7.71 -0.88
N VAL A 55 11.11 7.41 -0.34
CA VAL A 55 10.00 8.37 -0.27
C VAL A 55 10.12 9.24 0.98
N ASP A 56 9.51 10.41 0.94
CA ASP A 56 9.50 11.32 2.08
C ASP A 56 8.60 10.80 3.22
N GLU A 57 9.20 10.58 4.39
CA GLU A 57 8.51 10.04 5.57
C GLU A 57 7.39 10.98 6.05
N ARG A 58 7.58 12.30 5.97
CA ARG A 58 6.57 13.26 6.41
C ARG A 58 5.32 13.19 5.54
N THR A 59 5.49 13.06 4.24
CA THR A 59 4.39 12.88 3.28
C THR A 59 3.62 11.58 3.56
N VAL A 60 4.33 10.47 3.78
CA VAL A 60 3.69 9.18 4.13
C VAL A 60 2.87 9.32 5.42
N ASN A 61 3.46 9.92 6.45
CA ASN A 61 2.81 10.12 7.74
C ASN A 61 1.60 11.07 7.64
N PHE A 62 1.70 12.12 6.83
CA PHE A 62 0.60 13.04 6.58
C PHE A 62 -0.62 12.34 5.98
N VAL A 63 -0.42 11.53 4.94
CA VAL A 63 -1.52 10.78 4.30
C VAL A 63 -2.12 9.74 5.25
N LYS A 64 -1.29 9.02 6.00
CA LYS A 64 -1.76 8.09 7.04
C LYS A 64 -2.57 8.82 8.11
N LEU A 65 -2.13 10.00 8.54
CA LEU A 65 -2.85 10.80 9.53
C LEU A 65 -4.20 11.31 9.00
N MET A 66 -4.22 11.89 7.80
CA MET A 66 -5.45 12.41 7.17
C MET A 66 -6.54 11.34 6.99
N THR A 67 -6.14 10.09 6.79
CA THR A 67 -7.06 8.96 6.60
C THR A 67 -7.36 8.20 7.89
N ALA A 68 -6.90 8.69 9.05
CA ALA A 68 -6.96 7.98 10.33
C ALA A 68 -6.40 6.55 10.23
N GLY A 69 -5.29 6.39 9.50
CA GLY A 69 -4.67 5.10 9.19
C GLY A 69 -5.55 4.21 8.31
N GLY A 70 -6.33 4.77 7.39
CA GLY A 70 -7.26 4.04 6.53
C GLY A 70 -8.67 3.86 7.09
N LYS A 71 -8.88 4.10 8.39
CA LYS A 71 -10.21 3.94 9.01
C LYS A 71 -11.24 4.93 8.44
N ALA A 72 -10.78 6.13 8.06
CA ALA A 72 -11.63 7.14 7.44
C ALA A 72 -11.83 6.93 5.92
N ALA A 73 -11.20 5.90 5.33
CA ALA A 73 -11.34 5.58 3.91
C ALA A 73 -12.52 4.64 3.61
N VAL A 74 -13.31 4.28 4.61
CA VAL A 74 -14.53 3.48 4.44
C VAL A 74 -15.61 4.36 3.81
N ASP A 75 -16.27 3.85 2.76
CA ASP A 75 -17.38 4.55 2.11
C ASP A 75 -18.50 4.82 3.13
N PRO A 76 -18.87 6.10 3.37
CA PRO A 76 -19.91 6.45 4.33
C PRO A 76 -21.29 5.91 3.96
N ASN A 77 -21.53 5.56 2.69
CA ASN A 77 -22.80 4.99 2.22
C ASN A 77 -22.84 3.46 2.34
N PHE A 78 -21.72 2.82 2.70
CA PHE A 78 -21.64 1.37 2.87
C PHE A 78 -21.94 0.92 4.32
N VAL A 79 -22.32 1.87 5.20
CA VAL A 79 -22.59 1.65 6.63
C VAL A 79 -24.07 1.66 6.91
#